data_AF-A0A7S1GTC2-F1
#
_entry.id   AF-A0A7S1GTC2-F1
#
_cell.length_a   1.000
_cell.length_b   1.000
_cell.length_c   1.000
_cell.angle_alpha   90.00
_cell.angle_beta   90.00
_cell.angle_gamma   90.00
#
_symmetry.space_group_name_H-M   'P 1'
#
loop_
_entity.id
_entity.type
_entity.pdbx_description
1 polymer ?
#
loop_
_entity_poly.entity_id
_entity_poly.type
_entity_poly.pdbx_seq_one_letter_code
_entity_poly.pdbx_strand_id
1 'polypeptide(L)'
;SLQPGQTVLVDTGCVVAYTPGVNFEIQYVGKIKTALFGGEGLFLAKLTGPGEVWLQSLPFSRLASRIFAAAPQMGGHKEEGSLLGGLAGGGLLGGVLGGDDE
;
A
#
# COMPACT_ATOMS: atom_id res chain seq x y z
N SER A 1 -19.88 14.43 16.19
CA SER A 1 -19.34 15.45 17.10
C SER A 1 -18.25 14.86 17.98
N LEU A 2 -17.22 15.66 18.28
CA LEU A 2 -16.24 15.41 19.31
C LEU A 2 -16.46 16.42 20.44
N GLN A 3 -16.54 15.93 21.67
CA GLN A 3 -16.55 16.77 22.87
C GLN A 3 -15.17 17.41 23.11
N PRO A 4 -15.07 18.47 23.95
CA PRO A 4 -13.77 19.04 24.34
C PRO A 4 -12.82 17.97 24.87
N GLY A 5 -11.64 17.85 24.27
CA GLY A 5 -10.63 16.85 24.65
C GLY A 5 -10.91 15.42 24.20
N GLN A 6 -12.06 15.15 23.57
CA GLN A 6 -12.33 13.83 22.98
C GLN A 6 -11.50 13.65 21.72
N THR A 7 -10.82 12.52 21.61
CA THR A 7 -9.98 12.19 20.47
C THR A 7 -10.51 10.97 19.72
N VAL A 8 -10.41 11.01 18.39
CA VAL A 8 -10.58 9.84 17.52
C VAL A 8 -9.35 9.69 16.61
N LEU A 9 -8.95 8.44 16.38
CA LEU A 9 -7.92 8.06 15.41
C LEU A 9 -8.60 7.43 14.21
N VAL A 10 -8.33 7.94 13.02
CA VAL A 10 -8.92 7.46 11.76
C VAL A 10 -7.86 7.37 10.67
N ASP A 11 -8.10 6.57 9.63
CA ASP A 11 -7.28 6.60 8.42
C ASP A 11 -7.31 8.01 7.81
N THR A 12 -6.14 8.55 7.44
CA THR A 12 -6.03 9.92 6.93
C THR A 12 -6.88 10.14 5.68
N GLY A 13 -7.00 9.14 4.80
CA GLY A 13 -7.84 9.21 3.60
C GLY A 13 -9.33 9.27 3.91
N CYS A 14 -9.76 8.83 5.09
CA CYS A 14 -11.17 8.84 5.47
C CYS A 14 -11.65 10.21 5.97
N VAL A 15 -10.78 11.19 6.21
CA VAL A 15 -11.20 12.53 6.67
C VAL A 15 -11.68 13.36 5.48
N VAL A 16 -12.94 13.80 5.53
CA VAL A 16 -13.55 14.64 4.47
C VAL A 16 -13.49 16.11 4.85
N ALA A 17 -13.90 16.44 6.07
CA ALA A 17 -13.91 17.80 6.60
C ALA A 17 -13.95 17.78 8.14
N TYR A 18 -13.59 18.90 8.75
CA TYR A 18 -13.75 19.14 10.18
C TYR A 18 -13.92 20.64 10.46
N THR A 19 -14.53 20.98 11.58
CA THR A 19 -14.72 22.38 12.00
C THR A 19 -13.45 22.97 12.62
N PRO A 20 -13.25 24.31 12.62
CA PRO A 20 -12.03 24.96 13.12
C PRO A 20 -11.63 24.64 14.58
N GLY A 21 -12.59 24.24 15.43
CA GLY A 21 -12.31 23.86 16.82
C GLY A 21 -11.64 22.49 17.00
N VAL A 22 -11.54 21.69 15.92
CA VAL A 22 -10.93 20.37 15.94
C VAL A 22 -9.44 20.48 15.63
N ASN A 23 -8.60 20.03 16.56
CA ASN A 23 -7.17 19.88 16.33
C ASN A 23 -6.90 18.63 15.48
N PHE A 24 -6.08 18.77 14.44
CA PHE A 24 -5.73 17.71 13.49
C PHE A 24 -4.23 17.45 13.52
N GLU A 25 -3.85 16.21 13.81
CA GLU A 25 -2.45 15.76 13.82
C GLU A 25 -2.32 14.47 13.00
N ILE A 26 -1.20 14.31 12.28
CA ILE A 26 -0.86 13.03 11.66
C ILE A 26 0.06 12.25 12.58
N GLN A 27 -0.36 11.04 12.95
CA GLN A 27 0.43 10.12 13.75
C GLN A 27 0.93 8.94 12.93
N TYR A 28 2.22 8.69 12.99
CA TYR A 28 2.82 7.48 12.44
C TYR A 28 2.60 6.30 13.41
N VAL A 29 1.95 5.23 12.95
CA VAL A 29 1.53 4.11 13.82
C VAL A 29 2.30 2.81 13.62
N GLY A 30 3.26 2.71 12.70
CA GLY A 30 4.08 1.49 12.68
C GLY A 30 4.93 1.21 11.45
N LYS A 31 5.80 0.21 11.63
CA LYS A 31 6.91 -0.21 10.77
C LYS A 31 6.44 -0.66 9.38
N ILE A 32 7.29 -0.43 8.38
CA ILE A 32 7.20 -0.74 6.93
C ILE A 32 6.37 -1.98 6.54
N LYS A 33 6.31 -3.03 7.37
CA LYS A 33 5.53 -4.24 7.10
C LYS A 33 4.03 -3.98 6.89
N THR A 34 3.39 -3.07 7.63
CA THR A 34 1.94 -2.82 7.48
C THR A 34 1.60 -2.18 6.13
N ALA A 35 2.49 -1.37 5.56
CA ALA A 35 2.34 -0.85 4.19
C ALA A 35 2.40 -1.96 3.13
N LEU A 36 3.18 -3.01 3.38
CA LEU A 36 3.38 -4.12 2.44
C LEU A 36 2.21 -5.13 2.43
N PHE A 37 1.36 -5.16 3.45
CA PHE A 37 0.26 -6.13 3.57
C PHE A 37 -1.09 -5.64 3.04
N GLY A 38 -1.19 -4.43 2.48
CA GLY A 38 -2.48 -3.98 1.93
C GLY A 38 -2.57 -2.55 1.42
N GLY A 39 -1.46 -1.79 1.40
CA GLY A 39 -1.47 -0.40 0.91
C GLY A 39 -2.24 0.59 1.78
N GLU A 40 -2.75 0.16 2.94
CA GLU A 40 -3.44 1.01 3.91
C GLU A 40 -2.38 1.72 4.80
N GLY A 41 -2.53 3.03 4.94
CA GLY A 41 -1.44 3.96 5.27
C GLY A 41 -0.73 3.72 6.61
N LEU A 42 0.54 4.12 6.66
CA LEU A 42 1.39 4.15 7.87
C LEU A 42 1.02 5.29 8.84
N PHE A 43 0.04 6.10 8.46
CA PHE A 43 -0.32 7.37 9.06
C PHE A 43 -1.80 7.37 9.41
N LEU A 44 -2.12 7.71 10.66
CA LEU A 44 -3.48 7.99 11.11
C LEU A 44 -3.65 9.48 11.35
N ALA A 45 -4.84 9.98 11.06
CA ALA A 45 -5.28 11.28 11.51
C ALA A 45 -5.81 11.17 12.95
N LYS A 46 -5.25 11.96 13.85
CA LYS A 46 -5.74 12.18 15.21
C LYS A 46 -6.53 13.48 15.22
N LEU A 47 -7.83 13.38 15.45
CA LEU A 47 -8.74 14.51 15.55
C LEU A 47 -9.17 14.67 17.00
N THR A 48 -8.94 15.85 17.58
CA THR A 48 -9.31 16.15 18.97
C THR A 48 -10.26 17.34 19.03
N GLY A 49 -11.41 17.16 19.67
CA GLY A 49 -12.46 18.17 19.75
C GLY A 49 -12.17 19.34 20.69
N PRO A 50 -13.09 20.33 20.76
CA PRO A 50 -14.49 20.22 20.35
C PRO A 50 -14.78 20.51 18.87
N GLY A 51 -15.81 19.86 18.31
CA GLY A 51 -16.34 20.22 16.98
C GLY A 51 -16.97 19.05 16.22
N GLU A 52 -17.22 19.25 14.92
CA GLU A 52 -17.71 18.21 14.02
C GLU A 52 -16.60 17.71 13.09
N VAL A 53 -16.68 16.42 12.78
CA VAL A 53 -15.79 15.73 11.83
C VAL A 53 -16.66 14.90 10.91
N TRP A 54 -16.45 15.05 9.60
CA TRP A 54 -17.10 14.25 8.57
C TRP A 54 -16.11 13.26 7.99
N LEU A 55 -16.51 11.99 7.97
CA LEU A 55 -15.68 10.89 7.49
C LEU A 55 -16.33 10.21 6.29
N GLN A 56 -15.50 9.68 5.40
CA GLN A 56 -15.90 8.73 4.36
C GLN A 56 -15.48 7.32 4.76
N SER A 57 -16.27 6.32 4.36
CA SER A 57 -16.01 4.91 4.69
C SER A 57 -14.96 4.27 3.79
N LEU A 58 -14.90 4.70 2.52
CA LEU A 58 -14.05 4.11 1.49
C LEU A 58 -13.33 5.22 0.73
N PRO A 59 -12.09 5.57 1.11
CA PRO A 59 -11.35 6.61 0.42
C PRO A 59 -11.09 6.22 -1.03
N PHE A 60 -11.06 7.21 -1.92
CA PHE A 60 -10.92 7.00 -3.36
C PHE A 60 -9.69 6.15 -3.74
N SER A 61 -8.56 6.35 -3.06
CA SER A 61 -7.35 5.54 -3.26
C SER A 61 -7.61 4.05 -3.00
N ARG A 62 -8.31 3.72 -1.90
CA ARG A 62 -8.68 2.36 -1.54
C ARG A 62 -9.69 1.77 -2.52
N LEU A 63 -10.68 2.55 -2.96
CA LEU A 63 -11.60 2.14 -4.03
C LEU A 63 -10.84 1.82 -5.32
N ALA A 64 -9.95 2.71 -5.76
CA ALA A 64 -9.14 2.52 -6.95
C ALA A 64 -8.28 1.26 -6.85
N SER A 65 -7.57 1.05 -5.73
CA SER A 65 -6.79 -0.18 -5.50
C SER A 65 -7.66 -1.44 -5.55
N ARG A 66 -8.87 -1.40 -5.00
CA ARG A 66 -9.82 -2.53 -5.06
C ARG A 66 -10.29 -2.80 -6.49
N ILE A 67 -10.57 -1.76 -7.26
CA ILE A 67 -10.93 -1.88 -8.68
C ILE A 67 -9.76 -2.47 -9.46
N PHE A 68 -8.54 -1.95 -9.30
CA PHE A 68 -7.35 -2.48 -9.99
C PHE A 68 -7.06 -3.93 -9.62
N ALA A 69 -7.22 -4.31 -8.35
CA ALA A 69 -7.01 -5.69 -7.90
C ALA A 69 -8.10 -6.64 -8.42
N ALA A 70 -9.32 -6.15 -8.65
CA ALA A 70 -10.45 -6.94 -9.15
C ALA A 70 -10.61 -6.89 -10.68
N ALA A 71 -9.94 -5.95 -11.36
CA ALA A 71 -10.01 -5.83 -12.80
C ALA A 71 -9.49 -7.13 -13.45
N PRO A 72 -10.22 -7.71 -14.43
CA PRO A 72 -9.72 -8.86 -15.15
C PRO A 72 -8.37 -8.48 -15.76
N GLN A 73 -7.37 -9.34 -15.58
CA GLN A 73 -6.13 -9.22 -16.32
C GLN A 73 -6.46 -9.46 -17.80
N MET A 74 -6.92 -8.41 -18.48
CA MET A 74 -7.13 -8.41 -19.92
C MET A 74 -5.76 -8.68 -20.53
N GLY A 75 -5.62 -9.86 -21.13
CA GLY A 75 -4.35 -10.47 -21.48
C GLY A 75 -3.34 -9.51 -22.12
N GLY A 76 -2.35 -9.12 -21.34
CA GLY A 76 -0.99 -8.98 -21.85
C GLY A 76 -0.39 -10.37 -21.78
N HIS A 77 0.09 -10.85 -22.92
CA HIS A 77 0.83 -12.10 -23.07
C HIS A 77 1.71 -12.32 -21.84
N LYS A 78 1.37 -13.35 -21.06
CA LYS A 78 2.34 -13.96 -20.15
C LYS A 78 3.31 -14.67 -21.09
N GLU A 79 4.20 -13.91 -21.73
CA GLU A 79 5.50 -14.50 -22.04
C GLU A 79 6.02 -14.97 -20.70
N GLU A 80 6.02 -16.30 -20.60
CA GLU A 80 6.79 -17.05 -19.66
C GLU A 80 8.25 -16.57 -19.77
N GLY A 81 8.57 -15.45 -19.11
CA GLY A 81 9.91 -15.12 -18.64
C GLY A 81 10.24 -16.09 -17.52
N SER A 82 10.27 -17.36 -17.88
CA SER A 82 10.61 -18.46 -17.03
C SER A 82 11.99 -18.17 -16.47
N LEU A 83 12.11 -18.11 -15.15
CA LEU A 83 13.40 -18.28 -14.47
C LEU A 83 14.01 -19.68 -14.78
N LEU A 84 13.31 -20.53 -15.54
CA LEU A 84 13.81 -21.77 -16.15
C LEU A 84 14.42 -21.56 -17.55
N GLY A 85 14.27 -20.40 -18.19
CA GLY A 85 14.90 -20.07 -19.48
C GLY A 85 16.39 -19.72 -19.37
N GLY A 86 16.80 -19.10 -18.25
CA GLY A 86 18.21 -18.82 -17.95
C GLY A 86 19.02 -20.06 -17.53
N LEU A 87 18.34 -21.13 -17.11
CA LEU A 87 18.98 -22.41 -16.80
C LEU A 87 18.96 -23.40 -17.97
N ALA A 88 17.97 -23.31 -18.87
CA ALA A 88 17.86 -24.18 -20.04
C ALA A 88 18.58 -23.64 -21.30
N GLY A 89 18.91 -22.35 -21.34
CA GLY A 89 19.59 -21.68 -22.45
C GLY A 89 20.92 -21.05 -22.05
N GLY A 90 21.94 -21.86 -21.73
CA GLY A 90 23.34 -21.44 -21.87
C GLY A 90 23.92 -20.45 -20.86
N GLY A 91 23.49 -20.44 -19.59
CA GLY A 91 23.96 -19.44 -18.61
C GLY A 91 24.70 -19.92 -17.36
N LEU A 92 24.58 -21.19 -16.95
CA LEU A 92 25.16 -21.68 -15.68
C LEU A 92 26.06 -22.92 -15.82
N LEU A 93 26.18 -23.47 -17.03
CA LEU A 93 27.10 -24.59 -17.34
C LEU A 93 28.41 -24.13 -18.01
N GLY A 94 28.47 -22.92 -18.55
CA GLY A 94 29.66 -22.40 -19.25
C GLY A 94 30.75 -21.83 -18.34
N GLY A 95 30.46 -21.60 -17.06
CA GLY A 95 31.41 -21.01 -16.10
C GLY A 95 32.05 -22.00 -15.13
N VAL A 96 31.61 -23.26 -15.10
CA VAL A 96 32.12 -24.30 -14.18
C VAL A 96 32.89 -25.42 -14.88
N LEU A 97 33.07 -25.31 -16.19
CA LEU A 97 33.82 -26.25 -17.03
C LEU A 97 34.87 -25.47 -17.85
N GLY A 98 35.77 -24.77 -17.15
CA GLY A 98 37.17 -24.81 -17.57
C GLY A 98 37.70 -26.21 -17.22
N GLY A 99 38.67 -26.78 -17.88
CA GLY A 99 39.51 -26.41 -18.99
C GLY A 99 40.17 -27.72 -19.45
N ASP A 100 41.20 -27.58 -20.29
CA ASP A 100 42.21 -28.60 -20.60
C ASP A 100 41.73 -29.73 -21.52
N ASP A 101 42.10 -29.65 -22.80
CA ASP A 101 43.17 -30.50 -23.38
C ASP A 101 43.21 -30.39 -24.92
N GLU A 102 44.43 -30.15 -25.42
CA GLU A 102 44.97 -30.16 -26.81
C GLU A 102 44.50 -29.10 -27.84
#